data_AF-A0A9D6RCS1-F1
#
_entry.id   AF-A0A9D6RCS1-F1
#
_cell.length_a   1.000
_cell.length_b   1.000
_cell.length_c   1.000
_cell.angle_alpha   90.00
_cell.angle_beta   90.00
_cell.angle_gamma   90.00
#
_symmetry.space_group_name_H-M   'P 1'
#
loop_
_entity.id
_entity.type
_entity.pdbx_description
1 polymer ?
#
loop_
_entity_poly.entity_id
_entity_poly.type
_entity_poly.pdbx_seq_one_letter_code
_entity_poly.pdbx_strand_id
1 'polypeptide(L)'
;MIALGAEAVYIASSAQMAMGCIRCRACHTGRCPVGMCAQTDKLNVNEASYAVANFLKGAVDEMEMLCRIVGRPNVRELCTDDMAALDPEVSRITGVSLA
;
A
#
# COMPACT_ATOMS: atom_id res chain seq x y z
N MET A 1 -5.98 -7.67 -3.27
CA MET A 1 -4.83 -8.60 -3.32
C MET A 1 -5.01 -9.72 -2.33
N ILE A 2 -5.18 -9.43 -1.03
CA ILE A 2 -5.39 -10.49 -0.01
C ILE A 2 -6.65 -11.31 -0.34
N ALA A 3 -7.77 -10.66 -0.63
CA ALA A 3 -9.00 -11.31 -1.11
C ALA A 3 -8.83 -12.16 -2.38
N LEU A 4 -7.79 -11.91 -3.19
CA LEU A 4 -7.46 -12.71 -4.38
C LEU A 4 -6.51 -13.88 -4.05
N GLY A 5 -6.17 -14.10 -2.77
CA GLY A 5 -5.32 -15.19 -2.30
C GLY A 5 -3.87 -14.82 -1.96
N ALA A 6 -3.50 -13.53 -1.87
CA ALA A 6 -2.16 -13.14 -1.44
C ALA A 6 -1.99 -13.18 0.09
N GLU A 7 -0.94 -13.83 0.59
CA GLU A 7 -0.63 -13.86 2.04
C GLU A 7 -0.02 -12.54 2.54
N ALA A 8 0.61 -11.77 1.65
CA ALA A 8 1.23 -10.49 1.98
C ALA A 8 1.20 -9.53 0.79
N VAL A 9 1.28 -8.23 1.09
CA VAL A 9 1.41 -7.15 0.11
C VAL A 9 2.62 -6.31 0.45
N TYR A 10 3.59 -6.24 -0.47
CA TYR A 10 4.78 -5.42 -0.30
C TYR A 10 4.54 -4.02 -0.84
N ILE A 11 4.89 -3.01 -0.05
CA ILE A 11 4.77 -1.61 -0.42
C ILE A 11 6.14 -0.95 -0.46
N ALA A 12 6.37 -0.13 -1.48
CA ALA A 12 7.59 0.66 -1.63
C ALA A 12 7.24 2.12 -1.88
N SER A 13 6.58 2.42 -2.99
CA SER A 13 6.28 3.80 -3.40
C SER A 13 5.45 4.57 -2.38
N SER A 14 4.39 3.97 -1.82
CA SER A 14 3.54 4.61 -0.81
C SER A 14 4.30 4.85 0.50
N ALA A 15 5.08 3.86 0.96
CA ALA A 15 5.94 3.99 2.13
C ALA A 15 7.00 5.09 1.94
N GLN A 16 7.63 5.15 0.77
CA GLN A 16 8.57 6.21 0.41
C GLN A 16 7.90 7.58 0.41
N MET A 17 6.68 7.70 -0.12
CA MET A 17 5.93 8.95 -0.07
C MET A 17 5.61 9.37 1.36
N ALA A 18 5.20 8.43 2.22
CA ALA A 18 5.00 8.70 3.64
C ALA A 18 6.28 9.19 4.34
N MET A 19 7.45 8.65 3.95
CA MET A 19 8.75 9.10 4.44
C MET A 19 9.23 10.44 3.84
N GLY A 20 8.48 11.06 2.93
CA GLY A 20 8.80 12.37 2.33
C GLY A 20 9.27 12.34 0.86
N CYS A 21 9.11 11.22 0.14
CA CYS A 21 9.41 11.17 -1.29
C CYS A 21 8.45 12.06 -2.09
N ILE A 22 9.00 13.10 -2.72
CA ILE A 22 8.26 14.03 -3.58
C ILE A 22 8.16 13.59 -5.06
N ARG A 23 8.49 12.32 -5.36
CA ARG A 23 8.47 11.75 -6.71
C ARG A 23 9.28 12.56 -7.74
N CYS A 24 10.47 13.03 -7.36
CA CYS A 24 11.36 13.80 -8.24
C CYS A 24 11.90 13.02 -9.47
N ARG A 25 11.81 11.68 -9.46
CA ARG A 25 12.29 10.77 -10.53
C ARG A 25 13.80 10.90 -10.87
N ALA A 26 14.59 11.52 -10.00
CA ALA A 26 16.04 11.67 -10.15
C ALA A 26 16.84 10.66 -9.30
N CYS A 27 16.20 9.63 -8.73
CA CYS A 27 16.81 8.72 -7.76
C CYS A 27 18.10 8.06 -8.26
N HIS A 28 18.13 7.66 -9.54
CA HIS A 28 19.29 7.02 -10.17
C HIS A 28 20.51 7.93 -10.32
N THR A 29 20.34 9.26 -10.18
CA THR A 29 21.44 10.22 -10.31
C THR A 29 22.20 10.45 -9.00
N GLY A 30 21.72 9.88 -7.88
CA GLY A 30 22.24 10.16 -6.55
C GLY A 30 21.96 11.57 -6.03
N ARG A 31 21.16 12.38 -6.75
CA ARG A 31 20.85 13.78 -6.43
C ARG A 31 19.41 13.97 -5.92
N CYS A 32 18.92 13.03 -5.12
CA CYS A 32 17.60 13.15 -4.50
C CYS A 32 17.55 14.41 -3.61
N PRO A 33 16.63 15.37 -3.85
CA PRO A 33 16.59 16.63 -3.10
C PRO A 33 16.27 16.42 -1.61
N VAL A 34 15.50 15.38 -1.29
CA VAL A 34 15.12 15.01 0.08
C VAL A 34 16.13 14.07 0.76
N GLY A 35 17.22 13.69 0.08
CA GLY A 35 18.26 12.85 0.65
C GLY A 35 17.97 11.34 0.68
N MET A 36 16.75 10.89 0.36
CA MET A 36 16.35 9.48 0.49
C MET A 36 17.13 8.51 -0.42
N CYS A 37 17.34 8.90 -1.69
CA CYS A 37 18.15 8.13 -2.65
C CYS A 37 19.44 8.91 -2.97
N ALA A 38 20.12 9.43 -1.95
CA ALA A 38 21.38 10.12 -2.06
C ALA A 38 22.31 9.68 -0.92
N GLN A 39 23.63 9.67 -1.16
CA GLN A 39 24.63 9.40 -0.13
C GLN A 39 24.92 10.67 0.69
N THR A 40 23.90 11.17 1.40
CA THR A 40 23.93 12.45 2.14
C THR A 40 23.08 12.41 3.41
N ASP A 41 23.39 13.23 4.41
CA ASP A 41 22.64 13.29 5.68
C ASP A 41 21.42 14.24 5.66
N LYS A 42 20.86 14.51 4.48
CA LYS A 42 19.72 15.44 4.32
C LYS A 42 18.38 14.88 4.81
N LEU A 43 18.23 13.56 4.88
CA LEU A 43 17.00 12.94 5.32
C LEU A 43 16.92 12.98 6.85
N ASN A 44 15.88 13.63 7.38
CA ASN A 44 15.56 13.53 8.81
C ASN A 44 14.97 12.14 9.12
N VAL A 45 15.83 11.20 9.51
CA VAL A 45 15.44 9.79 9.75
C VAL A 45 14.39 9.67 10.85
N ASN A 46 14.46 10.49 11.90
CA ASN A 46 13.48 10.46 12.99
C ASN A 46 12.09 10.82 12.47
N GLU A 47 11.96 11.96 11.80
CA GLU A 47 10.68 12.41 11.24
C GLU A 47 10.13 11.42 10.21
N ALA A 48 10.96 10.95 9.29
CA ALA A 48 10.57 9.94 8.30
C ALA A 48 10.08 8.64 8.95
N SER A 49 10.73 8.19 10.03
CA SER A 49 10.33 7.00 10.78
C SER A 49 8.97 7.14 11.45
N TYR A 50 8.69 8.30 12.08
CA TYR A 50 7.38 8.57 12.67
C TYR A 50 6.29 8.67 11.60
N ALA A 51 6.58 9.33 10.48
CA ALA A 51 5.64 9.48 9.38
C ALA A 51 5.26 8.14 8.76
N VAL A 52 6.24 7.26 8.49
CA VAL A 52 5.94 5.92 7.93
C VAL A 52 5.24 5.02 8.94
N ALA A 53 5.57 5.11 10.23
CA ALA A 53 4.87 4.37 11.28
C ALA A 53 3.38 4.78 11.35
N ASN A 54 3.09 6.08 11.30
CA ASN A 54 1.72 6.59 11.27
C ASN A 54 0.97 6.15 10.01
N PHE A 55 1.62 6.17 8.85
CA PHE A 55 1.05 5.67 7.60
C PHE A 55 0.70 4.19 7.68
N LEU A 56 1.60 3.34 8.20
CA LEU A 56 1.35 1.91 8.36
C LEU A 56 0.21 1.64 9.35
N LYS A 57 0.14 2.42 10.44
CA LYS A 57 -0.97 2.33 11.39
C LYS A 57 -2.30 2.66 10.73
N GLY A 58 -2.37 3.76 9.97
CA GLY A 58 -3.56 4.13 9.21
C GLY A 58 -3.97 3.06 8.19
N ALA A 59 -3.00 2.44 7.50
CA ALA A 59 -3.28 1.34 6.59
C ALA A 59 -3.89 0.12 7.31
N VAL A 60 -3.42 -0.19 8.53
CA VAL A 60 -4.02 -1.26 9.35
C VAL A 60 -5.44 -0.88 9.78
N ASP A 61 -5.67 0.35 10.25
CA ASP A 61 -6.99 0.82 10.65
C ASP A 61 -8.00 0.74 9.49
N GLU A 62 -7.59 1.11 8.27
CA GLU A 62 -8.40 0.99 7.05
C GLU A 62 -8.68 -0.49 6.70
N MET A 63 -7.67 -1.36 6.80
CA MET A 63 -7.85 -2.80 6.55
C MET A 63 -8.82 -3.43 7.54
N GLU A 64 -8.75 -3.07 8.82
CA GLU A 64 -9.71 -3.50 9.84
C GLU A 64 -11.12 -3.00 9.53
N MET A 65 -11.26 -1.74 9.11
CA MET A 65 -12.54 -1.17 8.71
C MET A 65 -13.16 -1.95 7.54
N LEU A 66 -12.37 -2.25 6.51
CA LEU A 66 -12.82 -3.05 5.37
C LEU A 66 -13.29 -4.44 5.80
N CYS A 67 -12.52 -5.14 6.64
CA CYS A 67 -12.91 -6.45 7.17
C CYS A 67 -14.27 -6.38 7.89
N ARG A 68 -14.49 -5.34 8.72
CA ARG A 68 -15.77 -5.12 9.41
C ARG A 68 -16.92 -4.86 8.45
N ILE A 69 -16.71 -4.08 7.38
CA ILE A 69 -17.74 -3.77 6.37
C ILE A 69 -18.21 -5.05 5.67
N VAL A 70 -17.29 -5.94 5.32
CA VAL A 70 -17.62 -7.21 4.64
C VAL A 70 -17.95 -8.36 5.60
N GLY A 71 -18.00 -8.10 6.91
CA GLY A 71 -18.36 -9.09 7.91
C GLY A 71 -17.30 -10.18 8.16
N ARG A 72 -16.02 -9.91 7.83
CA ARG A 72 -14.90 -10.81 8.10
C ARG A 72 -14.24 -10.45 9.44
N PRO A 73 -13.94 -11.42 10.32
CA PRO A 73 -13.34 -11.15 11.62
C PRO A 73 -11.85 -10.80 11.54
N ASN A 74 -11.16 -11.20 10.46
CA ASN A 74 -9.76 -10.84 10.22
C ASN A 74 -9.43 -10.87 8.72
N VAL A 75 -8.30 -10.26 8.36
CA VAL A 75 -7.88 -10.06 6.97
C VAL A 75 -7.63 -11.37 6.19
N ARG A 76 -7.32 -12.48 6.86
CA ARG A 76 -7.06 -13.78 6.21
C ARG A 76 -8.34 -14.44 5.69
N GLU A 77 -9.48 -13.99 6.17
CA GLU A 77 -10.79 -14.50 5.76
C GLU A 77 -11.36 -13.72 4.57
N LEU A 78 -10.66 -12.68 4.09
CA LEU A 78 -11.04 -12.01 2.87
C LEU A 78 -10.94 -12.97 1.68
N CYS A 79 -11.99 -13.03 0.87
CA CYS A 79 -12.04 -13.87 -0.33
C CYS A 79 -12.66 -13.13 -1.52
N THR A 80 -12.76 -13.82 -2.65
CA THR A 80 -13.32 -13.27 -3.88
C THR A 80 -14.78 -12.84 -3.76
N ASP A 81 -15.53 -13.40 -2.82
CA ASP A 81 -16.93 -13.02 -2.56
C ASP A 81 -17.06 -11.61 -1.95
N ASP A 82 -15.98 -11.08 -1.38
CA ASP A 82 -15.93 -9.74 -0.78
C ASP A 82 -15.58 -8.65 -1.82
N MET A 83 -15.47 -9.02 -3.11
CA MET A 83 -15.14 -8.12 -4.21
C MET A 83 -16.17 -8.25 -5.34
N ALA A 84 -16.26 -7.21 -6.16
CA ALA A 84 -16.98 -7.26 -7.43
C ALA A 84 -16.09 -6.70 -8.54
N ALA A 85 -16.09 -7.36 -9.68
CA ALA A 85 -15.47 -6.84 -10.89
C ALA A 85 -16.35 -5.72 -11.46
N LEU A 86 -15.71 -4.65 -11.94
CA LEU A 86 -16.41 -3.50 -12.55
C LEU A 86 -16.41 -3.57 -14.09
N ASP A 87 -15.76 -4.58 -14.65
CA ASP A 87 -15.59 -4.75 -16.09
C ASP A 87 -15.63 -6.25 -16.46
N PRO A 88 -16.32 -6.64 -17.56
CA PRO A 88 -16.43 -8.03 -17.97
C PRO A 88 -15.08 -8.71 -18.26
N GLU A 89 -14.08 -7.97 -18.75
CA GLU A 89 -12.75 -8.52 -18.99
C GLU A 89 -12.07 -8.88 -17.67
N VAL A 90 -12.15 -7.99 -16.67
CA VAL A 90 -11.61 -8.24 -15.33
C VAL A 90 -12.31 -9.44 -14.67
N SER A 91 -13.64 -9.52 -14.78
CA SER A 91 -14.41 -10.66 -14.27
C SER A 91 -13.93 -11.98 -14.89
N ARG A 92 -13.78 -12.01 -16.22
CA ARG A 92 -13.29 -13.18 -16.96
C ARG A 92 -11.86 -13.59 -16.58
N ILE A 93 -10.97 -12.62 -16.37
CA ILE A 93 -9.55 -12.87 -16.06
C ILE A 93 -9.39 -13.35 -14.61
N THR A 94 -10.10 -12.71 -13.67
CA THR A 94 -9.89 -12.93 -12.23
C THR A 94 -10.83 -13.97 -11.62
N GLY A 95 -11.93 -14.30 -12.30
CA GLY A 95 -12.99 -15.16 -11.78
C GLY A 95 -13.92 -14.46 -10.77
N VAL A 96 -13.71 -13.18 -10.47
CA VAL A 96 -14.57 -12.39 -9.58
C VAL A 96 -15.87 -12.02 -10.30
N SER A 97 -17.02 -12.15 -9.62
CA SER A 97 -18.34 -11.83 -10.17
C SER A 97 -18.44 -10.38 -10.62
N LEU A 98 -19.04 -10.14 -11.78
CA LEU A 98 -19.35 -8.80 -12.29
C LEU A 98 -20.48 -8.17 -11.45
N ALA A 99 -20.32 -6.89 -11.09
CA ALA A 99 -21.34 -6.10 -10.38
C ALA A 99 -22.60 -5.84 -11.21
#